data_AF-A0A1M7IEN9-F1
#
_entry.id   AF-A0A1M7IEN9-F1
#
_cell.length_a   1.000
_cell.length_b   1.000
_cell.length_c   1.000
_cell.angle_alpha   90.00
_cell.angle_beta   90.00
_cell.angle_gamma   90.00
#
_symmetry.space_group_name_H-M   'P 1'
#
loop_
_entity.id
_entity.type
_entity.pdbx_description
1 polymer ?
#
loop_
_entity_poly.entity_id
_entity_poly.type
_entity_poly.pdbx_seq_one_letter_code
_entity_poly.pdbx_strand_id
1 'polypeptide(L)'
;MEHLFETYLPILIHIFELMGITILSIGGFKAFWGYLKELRTKEPYKIKYQFAASLATALEFKLAAEILKTVLIKSFDELIILASIFVLRVLMTFVLEWEIKQEKQHEDK
;
A
#
# COMPACT_ATOMS: atom_id res chain seq x y z
N MET A 1 6.70 23.46 22.27
CA MET A 1 7.12 22.18 21.66
C MET A 1 5.92 21.42 21.12
N GLU A 2 4.86 21.21 21.92
CA GLU A 2 3.64 20.50 21.49
C GLU A 2 2.95 21.13 20.26
N HIS A 3 2.79 22.46 20.22
CA HIS A 3 2.20 23.16 19.07
C HIS A 3 2.99 23.00 17.75
N LEU A 4 4.31 22.76 17.82
CA LEU A 4 5.12 22.51 16.62
C LEU A 4 4.78 21.12 16.07
N PHE A 5 4.72 20.11 16.93
CA PHE A 5 4.35 18.75 16.53
C PHE A 5 2.95 18.68 15.92
N GLU A 6 1.95 19.34 16.50
CA GLU A 6 0.58 19.34 15.95
C GLU A 6 0.44 20.07 14.61
N THR A 7 1.38 20.95 14.27
CA THR A 7 1.37 21.65 12.98
C THR A 7 2.13 20.88 11.90
N TYR A 8 3.29 20.31 12.24
CA TYR A 8 4.17 19.65 11.26
C TYR A 8 3.80 18.19 10.98
N LEU A 9 3.37 17.41 11.98
CA LEU A 9 3.03 16.00 11.79
C LEU A 9 1.90 15.80 10.77
N PRO A 10 0.78 16.56 10.79
CA PRO A 10 -0.27 16.41 9.79
C PRO A 10 0.25 16.62 8.37
N ILE A 11 1.13 17.60 8.15
CA ILE A 11 1.72 17.87 6.83
C ILE A 11 2.52 16.65 6.36
N LEU A 12 3.36 16.09 7.23
CA LEU A 12 4.16 14.90 6.92
C LEU A 12 3.28 13.68 6.62
N ILE A 13 2.23 13.46 7.40
CA ILE A 13 1.26 12.38 7.20
C ILE A 13 0.65 12.46 5.79
N HIS A 14 0.16 13.64 5.39
CA HIS A 14 -0.45 13.83 4.07
C HIS A 14 0.56 13.64 2.94
N ILE A 15 1.83 14.03 3.14
CA ILE A 15 2.89 13.80 2.15
C ILE A 15 3.10 12.29 1.95
N PHE A 16 3.24 11.52 3.02
CA PHE A 16 3.41 10.06 2.92
C PHE A 16 2.19 9.38 2.28
N GLU A 17 0.98 9.80 2.64
CA GLU A 17 -0.24 9.29 2.00
C GLU A 17 -0.27 9.60 0.50
N LEU A 18 0.07 10.83 0.12
CA LEU A 18 0.09 11.25 -1.28
C LEU A 18 1.12 10.47 -2.10
N MET A 19 2.31 10.20 -1.53
CA MET A 19 3.33 9.37 -2.17
C MET A 19 2.81 7.95 -2.41
N GLY A 20 2.22 7.32 -1.39
CA GLY A 20 1.65 5.97 -1.50
C GLY A 20 0.53 5.90 -2.55
N ILE A 21 -0.40 6.86 -2.52
CA ILE A 21 -1.50 6.97 -3.50
C ILE A 21 -0.95 7.12 -4.92
N THR A 22 0.07 7.96 -5.11
CA THR A 22 0.66 8.22 -6.43
C THR A 22 1.32 6.97 -7.00
N ILE A 23 2.14 6.28 -6.21
CA ILE A 23 2.82 5.06 -6.63
C ILE A 23 1.81 3.96 -6.95
N LEU A 24 0.82 3.75 -6.08
CA LEU A 24 -0.24 2.76 -6.30
C LEU A 24 -1.04 3.08 -7.56
N SER A 25 -1.40 4.34 -7.76
CA SER A 25 -2.18 4.77 -8.92
C SER A 25 -1.42 4.50 -10.22
N ILE A 26 -0.17 4.94 -10.32
CA ILE A 26 0.65 4.74 -11.53
C ILE A 26 0.87 3.25 -11.80
N GLY A 27 1.22 2.47 -10.76
CA GLY A 27 1.40 1.02 -10.88
C GLY A 27 0.12 0.32 -11.32
N GLY A 28 -1.01 0.66 -10.72
CA GLY A 28 -2.34 0.13 -11.05
C GLY A 28 -2.78 0.47 -12.46
N PHE A 29 -2.63 1.72 -12.90
CA PHE A 29 -2.96 2.11 -14.27
C PHE A 29 -2.12 1.37 -15.31
N LYS A 30 -0.80 1.24 -15.08
CA LYS A 30 0.09 0.46 -15.98
C LYS A 30 -0.32 -1.01 -16.04
N ALA A 31 -0.62 -1.61 -14.89
CA ALA A 31 -1.06 -3.00 -14.79
C ALA A 31 -2.38 -3.24 -15.50
N PHE A 32 -3.35 -2.38 -15.25
CA PHE A 32 -4.67 -2.47 -15.87
C PHE A 32 -4.59 -2.29 -17.39
N TRP A 33 -3.86 -1.29 -17.87
CA TRP A 33 -3.70 -1.07 -19.31
C TRP A 33 -3.02 -2.25 -20.01
N GLY A 34 -1.99 -2.82 -19.39
CA GLY A 34 -1.34 -4.01 -19.92
C GLY A 34 -2.22 -5.24 -19.93
N TYR A 35 -3.03 -5.44 -18.88
CA TYR A 35 -4.03 -6.50 -18.84
C TYR A 35 -5.07 -6.37 -19.97
N LEU A 36 -5.59 -5.16 -20.21
CA LEU A 36 -6.50 -4.89 -21.34
C LEU A 36 -5.85 -5.20 -22.69
N LYS A 37 -4.57 -4.88 -22.85
CA LYS A 37 -3.83 -5.18 -24.07
C LYS A 37 -3.64 -6.69 -24.25
N GLU A 38 -3.23 -7.41 -23.22
CA GLU A 38 -3.09 -8.87 -23.25
C GLU A 38 -4.41 -9.56 -23.62
N LEU A 39 -5.53 -9.12 -23.04
CA LEU A 39 -6.86 -9.62 -23.37
C LEU A 39 -7.20 -9.44 -24.87
N ARG A 40 -6.72 -8.36 -25.49
CA ARG A 40 -6.94 -8.08 -26.92
C ARG A 40 -5.97 -8.81 -27.85
N THR A 41 -4.70 -8.98 -27.45
CA THR A 41 -3.62 -9.48 -28.32
C THR A 41 -3.19 -10.92 -28.05
N LYS A 42 -3.67 -11.58 -26.99
CA LYS A 42 -3.29 -12.95 -26.56
C LYS A 42 -1.78 -13.19 -26.38
N GLU A 43 -0.95 -12.14 -26.32
CA GLU A 43 0.46 -12.26 -26.01
C GLU A 43 0.70 -12.06 -24.50
N PRO A 44 1.49 -12.94 -23.85
CA PRO A 44 1.71 -12.88 -22.40
C PRO A 44 2.51 -11.63 -22.02
N TYR A 45 1.94 -10.75 -21.20
CA TYR A 45 2.59 -9.51 -20.80
C TYR A 45 2.95 -9.53 -19.31
N LYS A 46 4.25 -9.55 -19.00
CA LYS A 46 4.79 -9.71 -17.63
C LYS A 46 4.67 -8.45 -16.77
N ILE A 47 3.46 -7.95 -16.48
CA ILE A 47 3.26 -6.80 -15.55
C ILE A 47 3.01 -7.21 -14.09
N LYS A 48 2.62 -8.46 -13.80
CA LYS A 48 2.32 -8.92 -12.41
C LYS A 48 3.39 -8.49 -11.40
N TYR A 49 4.68 -8.60 -11.74
CA TYR A 49 5.78 -8.20 -10.86
C TYR A 49 5.86 -6.69 -10.60
N GLN A 50 5.71 -5.86 -11.63
CA GLN A 50 5.77 -4.40 -11.49
C GLN A 50 4.60 -3.87 -10.66
N PHE A 51 3.41 -4.46 -10.81
CA PHE A 51 2.26 -4.09 -10.00
C PHE A 51 2.46 -4.47 -8.53
N ALA A 52 2.90 -5.70 -8.26
CA ALA A 52 3.17 -6.17 -6.90
C ALA A 52 4.22 -5.29 -6.18
N ALA A 53 5.30 -4.92 -6.88
CA ALA A 53 6.29 -3.98 -6.34
C ALA A 53 5.68 -2.60 -6.02
N SER A 54 4.88 -2.04 -6.96
CA SER A 54 4.20 -0.76 -6.73
C SER A 54 3.23 -0.81 -5.55
N LEU A 55 2.52 -1.93 -5.39
CA LEU A 55 1.58 -2.17 -4.29
C LEU A 55 2.32 -2.23 -2.95
N ALA A 56 3.39 -3.03 -2.85
CA ALA A 56 4.20 -3.15 -1.64
C ALA A 56 4.78 -1.79 -1.21
N THR A 57 5.39 -1.05 -2.13
CA THR A 57 5.94 0.28 -1.84
C THR A 57 4.86 1.27 -1.38
N ALA A 58 3.67 1.25 -2.00
CA ALA A 58 2.58 2.12 -1.57
C ALA A 58 2.09 1.79 -0.15
N LEU A 59 2.12 0.52 0.24
CA LEU A 59 1.72 0.07 1.57
C LEU A 59 2.73 0.48 2.65
N GLU A 60 4.03 0.45 2.34
CA GLU A 60 5.07 0.95 3.24
C GLU A 60 4.88 2.45 3.55
N PHE A 61 4.60 3.26 2.53
CA PHE A 61 4.31 4.68 2.73
C PHE A 61 3.03 4.92 3.54
N LYS A 62 2.00 4.11 3.30
CA LYS A 62 0.74 4.19 4.07
C LYS A 62 0.95 3.80 5.54
N LEU A 63 1.79 2.79 5.79
CA LEU A 63 2.18 2.37 7.12
C LEU A 63 2.97 3.46 7.84
N ALA A 64 3.91 4.12 7.16
CA ALA A 64 4.65 5.26 7.71
C ALA A 64 3.71 6.41 8.12
N ALA A 65 2.73 6.75 7.28
CA ALA A 65 1.72 7.76 7.60
C ALA A 65 0.87 7.37 8.83
N GLU A 66 0.50 6.10 8.95
CA GLU A 66 -0.31 5.60 10.06
C GLU A 66 0.46 5.60 11.38
N ILE A 67 1.75 5.25 11.38
CA ILE A 67 2.65 5.40 12.54
C ILE A 67 2.67 6.86 13.00
N LEU A 68 2.86 7.81 12.08
CA LEU A 68 2.88 9.23 12.43
C LEU A 68 1.53 9.73 12.98
N LYS A 69 0.40 9.21 12.49
CA LYS A 69 -0.93 9.52 13.06
C LYS A 69 -1.04 9.08 14.52
N THR A 70 -0.47 7.93 14.89
CA THR A 70 -0.54 7.46 16.30
C THR A 70 0.12 8.41 17.29
N VAL A 71 1.11 9.19 16.86
CA VAL A 71 1.78 10.21 17.69
C VAL A 71 0.85 11.37 18.04
N LEU A 72 -0.17 11.63 17.22
CA LEU A 72 -1.13 12.74 17.41
C LEU A 72 -2.40 12.33 18.17
N ILE A 73 -2.58 11.04 18.44
CA ILE A 73 -3.83 10.55 19.05
C ILE A 73 -3.87 10.92 20.52
N LYS A 74 -4.94 11.61 20.91
CA LYS A 74 -5.15 12.09 22.29
C LYS A 74 -6.10 11.20 23.10
N SER A 75 -6.77 10.23 22.46
CA SER A 75 -7.71 9.31 23.11
C SER A 75 -7.40 7.84 22.79
N PHE A 76 -7.44 6.98 23.81
CA PHE A 76 -7.24 5.53 23.65
C PHE A 76 -8.28 4.88 22.72
N ASP A 77 -9.52 5.39 22.68
CA ASP A 77 -10.58 4.83 21.82
C ASP A 77 -10.28 5.05 20.32
N GLU A 78 -9.80 6.24 19.98
CA GLU A 78 -9.37 6.57 18.60
C GLU A 78 -8.15 5.75 18.18
N LEU A 79 -7.21 5.54 19.12
CA LEU A 79 -6.04 4.69 18.92
C LEU A 79 -6.43 3.25 18.59
N ILE A 80 -7.40 2.69 19.34
CA ILE A 80 -7.85 1.31 19.17
C ILE A 80 -8.52 1.09 17.81
N ILE A 81 -9.39 2.01 17.37
CA ILE A 81 -10.04 1.89 16.06
C ILE A 81 -9.01 1.96 14.94
N LEU A 82 -8.09 2.93 15.01
CA LEU A 82 -7.05 3.09 13.99
C LEU A 82 -6.12 1.87 13.95
N ALA A 83 -5.66 1.39 15.11
CA ALA A 83 -4.83 0.20 15.22
C ALA A 83 -5.54 -1.05 14.68
N SER A 84 -6.85 -1.19 14.93
CA SER A 84 -7.64 -2.32 14.42
C SER A 84 -7.69 -2.33 12.89
N ILE A 85 -7.98 -1.18 12.27
CA ILE A 85 -8.00 -1.05 10.80
C ILE A 85 -6.61 -1.29 10.21
N PHE A 86 -5.56 -0.80 10.87
CA PHE A 86 -4.18 -1.01 10.45
C PHE A 86 -3.77 -2.49 10.48
N VAL A 87 -4.09 -3.21 11.56
CA VAL A 87 -3.83 -4.66 11.68
C VAL A 87 -4.53 -5.44 10.57
N LEU A 88 -5.81 -5.15 10.31
CA LEU A 88 -6.55 -5.79 9.21
C LEU A 88 -5.87 -5.54 7.85
N ARG A 89 -5.33 -4.34 7.63
CA ARG A 89 -4.62 -4.01 6.40
C ARG A 89 -3.34 -4.82 6.23
N VAL A 90 -2.53 -4.93 7.30
CA VAL A 90 -1.29 -5.71 7.28
C VAL A 90 -1.58 -7.19 6.99
N LEU A 91 -2.62 -7.75 7.61
CA LEU A 91 -3.04 -9.12 7.37
C LEU A 91 -3.43 -9.36 5.91
N MET A 92 -4.26 -8.48 5.33
CA MET A 92 -4.67 -8.59 3.93
C MET A 92 -3.48 -8.50 2.96
N THR A 93 -2.56 -7.56 3.20
CA THR A 93 -1.33 -7.45 2.41
C THR A 93 -0.49 -8.72 2.49
N PHE A 94 -0.28 -9.26 3.70
CA PHE A 94 0.52 -10.46 3.90
C PHE A 94 -0.09 -11.69 3.21
N VAL A 95 -1.41 -11.85 3.30
CA VAL A 95 -2.13 -12.92 2.59
C VAL A 95 -1.92 -12.81 1.08
N LEU A 96 -2.07 -11.62 0.51
CA LEU A 96 -1.87 -11.40 -0.92
C LEU A 96 -0.43 -11.69 -1.37
N GLU A 97 0.56 -11.25 -0.59
CA GLU A 97 1.97 -11.56 -0.88
C GLU A 97 2.27 -13.05 -0.80
N TRP A 98 1.63 -13.76 0.13
CA TRP A 98 1.76 -15.21 0.23
C TRP A 98 1.15 -15.94 -0.98
N GLU A 99 -0.04 -15.53 -1.42
CA GLU A 99 -0.67 -16.07 -2.64
C GLU A 99 0.22 -15.87 -3.87
N ILE A 100 0.77 -14.67 -4.06
CA ILE A 100 1.68 -14.37 -5.18
C ILE A 100 2.94 -15.23 -5.11
N LYS A 101 3.47 -15.51 -3.92
CA LYS A 101 4.65 -16.37 -3.74
C LYS A 101 4.36 -17.84 -4.05
N GLN A 102 3.16 -18.32 -3.73
CA GLN A 102 2.74 -19.68 -4.02
C GLN A 102 2.50 -19.91 -5.52
N GLU A 103 1.88 -18.95 -6.23
CA GLU A 103 1.73 -19.02 -7.69
C GLU A 103 3.08 -19.18 -8.40
N LYS A 104 4.11 -18.42 -7.99
CA LYS A 104 5.46 -18.52 -8.57
C LYS A 104 6.11 -19.89 -8.36
N GLN A 105 5.87 -20.55 -7.23
CA GLN A 105 6.42 -21.88 -6.98
C GLN A 105 5.73 -23.00 -7.76
N HIS A 106 4.50 -22.76 -8.22
CA HIS A 106 3.73 -23.70 -9.01
C HIS A 106 3.98 -23.58 -10.52
N GLU A 107 4.39 -22.41 -11.03
CA GLU A 107 4.77 -22.25 -12.44
C GLU A 107 6.17 -22.81 -12.78
N ASP A 108 7.05 -22.99 -11.80
CA ASP A 108 8.42 -23.53 -11.97
C ASP A 108 8.52 -25.07 -11.84
N LYS A 109 7.40 -25.80 -11.85
CA LYS A 109 7.33 -27.29 -11.88
C LYS A 109 6.59 -27.79 -13.11
#